data_AF-A0A139X394-F1
#
_entry.id   AF-A0A139X394-F1
#
_cell.length_a   1.000
_cell.length_b   1.000
_cell.length_c   1.000
_cell.angle_alpha   90.00
_cell.angle_beta   90.00
_cell.angle_gamma   90.00
#
_symmetry.space_group_name_H-M   'P 1'
#
loop_
_entity.id
_entity.type
_entity.pdbx_description
1 polymer ?
#
loop_
_entity_poly.entity_id
_entity_poly.type
_entity_poly.pdbx_seq_one_letter_code
_entity_poly.pdbx_strand_id
1 'polypeptide(L)'
;MTSSEPNSSNAFEVNGVHMEIGEPDLIILPVPDKRGNANTTYLQINIFINNNTPTLFPFAYDILIPELLRSSGQVLHPQKLKLLQNPLSRYSGMGIPPKKTLSCYLIAKLSWQNNLLQLQATFFYSSQVPINPDYFWSFEPVQRGTYQLRFTYLSPQGEFLFFDAHLVEISEVQASVTSLLTTPWVNLQLVEPVGTNNNAVEVDGIRFETVMPDGIWNISCFNLPNVSLSRQIGIRITNNKSIQENFCSKTTLIPTLIGAGGLILGQNLGGGSHGWVSPTESDFYACCRGESVTFFVNAHVEKRTDGLLNLIVDGTGYGYWSFNGLKSGIYQIRLIYRSLTNQFMLNLFEDFWKGMVHTPFVEFCIVQP
;
A
#
# COMPACT_ATOMS: atom_id res chain seq x y z
N MET A 1 -6.51 -40.25 -9.23
CA MET A 1 -5.48 -39.27 -8.80
C MET A 1 -5.02 -38.52 -10.03
N THR A 2 -5.71 -37.43 -10.34
CA THR A 2 -5.29 -36.46 -11.37
C THR A 2 -4.50 -35.40 -10.63
N SER A 3 -3.17 -35.34 -10.86
CA SER A 3 -2.36 -34.22 -10.40
C SER A 3 -2.79 -32.99 -11.19
N SER A 4 -3.63 -32.15 -10.59
CA SER A 4 -3.82 -30.79 -11.05
C SER A 4 -2.51 -30.05 -10.76
N GLU A 5 -1.66 -29.91 -11.77
CA GLU A 5 -0.60 -28.91 -11.72
C GLU A 5 -1.26 -27.54 -11.54
N PRO A 6 -0.91 -26.78 -10.50
CA PRO A 6 -1.50 -25.47 -10.28
C PRO A 6 -0.99 -24.52 -11.37
N ASN A 7 -1.92 -23.82 -12.03
CA ASN A 7 -1.65 -22.65 -12.87
C ASN A 7 -1.18 -21.47 -11.99
N SER A 8 -0.05 -21.62 -11.30
CA SER A 8 0.51 -20.63 -10.37
C SER A 8 1.73 -19.92 -10.94
N SER A 9 1.64 -19.41 -12.17
CA SER A 9 2.64 -18.45 -12.66
C SER A 9 1.96 -17.21 -13.20
N ASN A 10 1.33 -16.44 -12.31
CA ASN A 10 1.23 -15.00 -12.47
C ASN A 10 2.64 -14.39 -12.30
N ALA A 11 3.64 -14.88 -13.02
CA ALA A 11 5.03 -14.51 -12.87
C ALA A 11 5.61 -14.45 -14.28
N PHE A 12 5.86 -13.24 -14.77
CA PHE A 12 6.55 -13.05 -16.04
C PHE A 12 8.04 -12.99 -15.75
N GLU A 13 8.73 -14.10 -15.98
CA GLU A 13 10.18 -14.16 -15.96
C GLU A 13 10.70 -13.97 -17.38
N VAL A 14 11.60 -13.01 -17.57
CA VAL A 14 12.30 -12.84 -18.84
C VAL A 14 13.80 -12.75 -18.58
N ASN A 15 14.55 -13.61 -19.27
CA ASN A 15 16.00 -13.70 -19.14
C ASN A 15 16.50 -13.88 -17.69
N GLY A 16 15.76 -14.62 -16.86
CA GLY A 16 16.13 -14.85 -15.46
C GLY A 16 15.86 -13.67 -14.53
N VAL A 17 15.07 -12.68 -14.96
CA VAL A 17 14.59 -11.59 -14.10
C VAL A 17 13.07 -11.67 -14.01
N HIS A 18 12.55 -11.59 -12.79
CA HIS A 18 11.14 -11.74 -12.50
C HIS A 18 10.61 -10.49 -11.78
N MET A 19 9.44 -9.99 -12.19
CA MET A 19 8.75 -8.87 -11.55
C MET A 19 7.34 -9.23 -11.13
N GLU A 20 6.96 -8.86 -9.91
CA GLU A 20 5.63 -9.11 -9.35
C GLU A 20 5.13 -7.93 -8.50
N ILE A 21 3.81 -7.85 -8.37
CA ILE A 21 3.14 -6.97 -7.41
C ILE A 21 2.97 -7.76 -6.11
N GLY A 22 3.43 -7.21 -4.99
CA GLY A 22 3.35 -7.87 -3.67
C GLY A 22 1.97 -7.80 -3.01
N GLU A 23 1.03 -7.06 -3.59
CA GLU A 23 -0.33 -6.89 -3.10
C GLU A 23 -1.26 -8.03 -3.56
N PRO A 24 -2.41 -8.25 -2.89
CA PRO A 24 -3.43 -9.18 -3.37
C PRO A 24 -3.97 -8.82 -4.77
N ASP A 25 -4.53 -9.82 -5.46
CA ASP A 25 -5.11 -9.68 -6.82
C ASP A 25 -6.28 -8.69 -6.94
N LEU A 26 -6.85 -8.27 -5.81
CA LEU A 26 -7.95 -7.30 -5.75
C LEU A 26 -7.59 -6.17 -4.79
N ILE A 27 -7.51 -4.95 -5.29
CA ILE A 27 -7.26 -3.72 -4.54
C ILE A 27 -8.48 -2.82 -4.66
N ILE A 28 -9.06 -2.43 -3.53
CA ILE A 28 -10.25 -1.57 -3.44
C ILE A 28 -9.83 -0.24 -2.84
N LEU A 29 -10.07 0.83 -3.61
CA LEU A 29 -9.73 2.19 -3.23
C LEU A 29 -10.99 3.06 -3.22
N PRO A 30 -11.37 3.67 -2.09
CA PRO A 30 -12.47 4.61 -2.05
C PRO A 30 -12.10 5.86 -2.82
N VAL A 31 -13.04 6.37 -3.59
CA VAL A 31 -12.94 7.69 -4.20
C VAL A 31 -13.03 8.72 -3.08
N PRO A 32 -12.06 9.66 -2.98
CA PRO A 32 -12.09 10.66 -1.93
C PRO A 32 -13.32 11.56 -2.03
N ASP A 33 -13.80 12.07 -0.90
CA ASP A 33 -14.88 13.05 -0.90
C ASP A 33 -14.40 14.34 -1.57
N LYS A 34 -15.15 14.77 -2.59
CA LYS A 34 -14.86 16.00 -3.33
C LYS A 34 -15.05 17.26 -2.47
N ARG A 35 -15.90 17.21 -1.43
CA ARG A 35 -16.24 18.36 -0.57
C ARG A 35 -15.52 18.33 0.77
N GLY A 36 -14.99 17.19 1.17
CA GLY A 36 -14.34 17.01 2.46
C GLY A 36 -12.91 17.54 2.50
N ASN A 37 -12.36 17.61 3.72
CA ASN A 37 -10.94 17.88 3.95
C ASN A 37 -10.03 16.82 3.31
N ALA A 38 -10.56 15.61 3.09
CA ALA A 38 -9.88 14.47 2.49
C ALA A 38 -10.14 14.35 0.98
N ASN A 39 -9.77 15.35 0.18
CA ASN A 39 -9.95 15.29 -1.29
C ASN A 39 -8.98 14.33 -2.00
N THR A 40 -8.23 13.54 -1.23
CA THR A 40 -7.15 12.68 -1.67
C THR A 40 -7.18 11.35 -0.93
N THR A 41 -6.98 10.26 -1.66
CA THR A 41 -6.78 8.92 -1.14
C THR A 41 -5.46 8.38 -1.67
N TYR A 42 -4.67 7.73 -0.82
CA TYR A 42 -3.38 7.18 -1.21
C TYR A 42 -3.43 5.66 -1.28
N LEU A 43 -2.57 5.08 -2.10
CA LEU A 43 -2.40 3.65 -2.28
C LEU A 43 -0.91 3.36 -2.29
N GLN A 44 -0.45 2.45 -1.42
CA GLN A 44 0.92 1.95 -1.46
C GLN A 44 0.91 0.56 -2.07
N ILE A 45 1.72 0.33 -3.10
CA ILE A 45 1.86 -0.96 -3.76
C ILE A 45 3.31 -1.39 -3.69
N ASN A 46 3.58 -2.54 -3.10
CA ASN A 46 4.90 -3.15 -3.12
C ASN A 46 5.14 -3.85 -4.46
N ILE A 47 6.34 -3.71 -4.99
CA ILE A 47 6.78 -4.31 -6.25
C ILE A 47 8.10 -5.03 -5.95
N PHE A 48 8.15 -6.31 -6.29
CA PHE A 48 9.33 -7.14 -6.10
C PHE A 48 9.98 -7.43 -7.44
N ILE A 49 11.29 -7.29 -7.49
CA ILE A 49 12.11 -7.57 -8.68
C ILE A 49 13.18 -8.56 -8.26
N ASN A 50 13.03 -9.80 -8.72
CA ASN A 50 13.91 -10.92 -8.42
C ASN A 50 14.92 -11.07 -9.55
N ASN A 51 16.20 -10.87 -9.25
CA ASN A 51 17.27 -11.14 -10.20
C ASN A 51 17.79 -12.57 -10.00
N ASN A 52 17.31 -13.51 -10.81
CA ASN A 52 17.78 -14.90 -10.80
C ASN A 52 18.99 -15.14 -11.72
N THR A 53 19.48 -14.11 -12.41
CA THR A 53 20.64 -14.22 -13.31
C THR A 53 21.95 -14.33 -12.50
N PRO A 54 23.06 -14.80 -13.12
CA PRO A 54 24.38 -14.77 -12.49
C PRO A 54 25.03 -13.38 -12.50
N THR A 55 24.41 -12.40 -13.18
CA THR A 55 24.93 -11.04 -13.35
C THR A 55 24.11 -10.04 -12.58
N LEU A 56 24.66 -8.86 -12.34
CA LEU A 56 23.91 -7.75 -11.75
C LEU A 56 22.85 -7.24 -12.74
N PHE A 57 21.67 -6.91 -12.24
CA PHE A 57 20.59 -6.35 -13.04
C PHE A 57 20.44 -4.85 -12.78
N PRO A 58 20.61 -3.98 -13.79
CA PRO A 58 20.45 -2.55 -13.62
C PRO A 58 18.97 -2.21 -13.43
N PHE A 59 18.65 -1.37 -12.44
CA PHE A 59 17.29 -0.94 -12.14
C PHE A 59 17.21 0.56 -11.88
N ALA A 60 16.32 1.25 -12.59
CA ALA A 60 16.03 2.67 -12.39
C ALA A 60 14.51 2.91 -12.33
N TYR A 61 14.08 3.76 -11.40
CA TYR A 61 12.65 4.00 -11.15
C TYR A 61 11.96 4.77 -12.25
N ASP A 62 12.70 5.62 -12.95
CA ASP A 62 12.13 6.55 -13.92
C ASP A 62 11.67 5.85 -15.21
N ILE A 63 12.04 4.59 -15.39
CA ILE A 63 11.67 3.70 -16.49
C ILE A 63 10.76 2.55 -16.03
N LEU A 64 10.30 2.58 -14.77
CA LEU A 64 9.20 1.77 -14.26
C LEU A 64 7.88 2.52 -14.50
N ILE A 65 7.05 1.99 -15.38
CA ILE A 65 5.84 2.65 -15.89
C ILE A 65 4.61 1.92 -15.35
N PRO A 66 3.75 2.57 -14.55
CA PRO A 66 2.47 1.99 -14.17
C PRO A 66 1.51 2.03 -15.36
N GLU A 67 0.74 0.97 -15.59
CA GLU A 67 -0.27 0.92 -16.65
C GLU A 67 -1.63 0.58 -16.07
N LEU A 68 -2.67 1.27 -16.52
CA LEU A 68 -4.05 0.95 -16.17
C LEU A 68 -4.80 0.41 -17.39
N LEU A 69 -5.57 -0.65 -17.21
CA LEU A 69 -6.44 -1.22 -18.21
C LEU A 69 -7.89 -1.07 -17.75
N ARG A 70 -8.73 -0.40 -18.53
CA ARG A 70 -10.18 -0.30 -18.24
C ARG A 70 -10.86 -1.65 -18.45
N SER A 71 -12.02 -1.86 -17.82
CA SER A 71 -12.90 -3.01 -18.11
C SER A 71 -13.24 -3.19 -19.60
N SER A 72 -13.24 -2.10 -20.38
CA SER A 72 -13.40 -2.10 -21.84
C SER A 72 -12.23 -2.71 -22.63
N GLY A 73 -11.09 -2.99 -21.98
CA GLY A 73 -9.84 -3.39 -22.66
C GLY A 73 -8.98 -2.22 -23.16
N GLN A 74 -9.41 -0.97 -22.98
CA GLN A 74 -8.61 0.20 -23.31
C GLN A 74 -7.50 0.43 -22.27
N VAL A 75 -6.25 0.47 -22.73
CA VAL A 75 -5.10 0.85 -21.90
C VAL A 75 -5.05 2.37 -21.73
N LEU A 76 -4.91 2.83 -20.48
CA LEU A 76 -4.60 4.20 -20.11
C LEU A 76 -3.11 4.30 -19.85
N HIS A 77 -2.41 4.94 -20.77
CA HIS A 77 -1.00 5.22 -20.61
C HIS A 77 -0.83 6.46 -19.71
N PRO A 78 0.02 6.40 -18.67
CA PRO A 78 0.32 7.58 -17.90
C PRO A 78 1.19 8.54 -18.73
N GLN A 79 1.00 9.83 -18.49
CA GLN A 79 1.91 10.86 -18.96
C GLN A 79 3.01 11.04 -17.91
N LYS A 80 4.27 10.95 -18.35
CA LYS A 80 5.42 11.31 -17.51
C LYS A 80 5.50 12.82 -17.44
N LEU A 81 5.22 13.41 -16.29
CA LEU A 81 5.47 14.84 -16.09
C LEU A 81 6.94 14.99 -15.70
N LYS A 82 7.78 15.40 -16.67
CA LYS A 82 9.19 15.76 -16.43
C LYS A 82 9.29 17.28 -16.28
N LEU A 83 9.94 17.75 -15.21
CA LEU A 83 10.28 19.17 -15.08
C LEU A 83 11.62 19.55 -15.75
N LEU A 84 12.48 18.61 -16.16
CA LEU A 84 13.70 18.92 -16.95
C LEU A 84 14.04 17.85 -18.01
N GLN A 85 14.12 18.28 -19.26
CA GLN A 85 14.49 17.49 -20.43
C GLN A 85 16.02 17.47 -20.63
N ASN A 86 16.77 16.79 -19.76
CA ASN A 86 18.06 16.30 -20.21
C ASN A 86 17.87 14.94 -20.89
N PRO A 87 18.26 14.79 -22.18
CA PRO A 87 18.37 13.48 -22.79
C PRO A 87 19.46 12.73 -22.03
N LEU A 88 19.04 11.89 -21.08
CA LEU A 88 19.96 11.09 -20.27
C LEU A 88 20.56 10.02 -21.18
N SER A 89 21.75 10.29 -21.72
CA SER A 89 22.63 9.25 -22.25
C SER A 89 23.19 8.35 -21.15
N ARG A 90 22.97 8.73 -19.88
CA ARG A 90 23.39 8.00 -18.68
C ARG A 90 22.23 7.87 -17.72
N TYR A 91 21.90 6.64 -17.37
CA TYR A 91 20.93 6.37 -16.31
C TYR A 91 21.67 6.27 -14.98
N SER A 92 21.02 6.76 -13.92
CA SER A 92 21.46 6.52 -12.54
C SER A 92 20.41 5.69 -11.83
N GLY A 93 20.83 4.62 -11.16
CA GLY A 93 19.93 3.76 -10.41
C GLY A 93 20.66 2.80 -9.49
N MET A 94 20.08 1.62 -9.32
CA MET A 94 20.59 0.58 -8.42
C MET A 94 20.92 -0.67 -9.22
N GLY A 95 21.94 -1.39 -8.78
CA GLY A 95 22.18 -2.75 -9.25
C GLY A 95 21.49 -3.75 -8.33
N ILE A 96 20.64 -4.63 -8.87
CA ILE A 96 20.09 -5.75 -8.13
C ILE A 96 21.10 -6.90 -8.23
N PRO A 97 21.74 -7.35 -7.13
CA PRO A 97 22.74 -8.40 -7.22
C PRO A 97 22.16 -9.75 -7.66
N PRO A 98 23.01 -10.68 -8.16
CA PRO A 98 22.60 -12.05 -8.46
C PRO A 98 21.90 -12.73 -7.29
N LYS A 99 20.80 -13.43 -7.58
CA LYS A 99 19.98 -14.17 -6.59
C LYS A 99 19.45 -13.30 -5.45
N LYS A 100 19.27 -12.00 -5.70
CA LYS A 100 18.67 -11.06 -4.75
C LYS A 100 17.36 -10.49 -5.29
N THR A 101 16.53 -10.05 -4.35
CA THR A 101 15.26 -9.38 -4.61
C THR A 101 15.39 -7.92 -4.21
N LEU A 102 15.04 -7.03 -5.13
CA LEU A 102 14.76 -5.65 -4.78
C LEU A 102 13.27 -5.54 -4.40
N SER A 103 13.00 -4.94 -3.25
CA SER A 103 11.67 -4.48 -2.88
C SER A 103 11.62 -2.97 -3.06
N CYS A 104 10.68 -2.50 -3.88
CA CYS A 104 10.36 -1.09 -3.98
C CYS A 104 8.86 -0.89 -3.81
N TYR A 105 8.43 0.35 -3.62
CA TYR A 105 7.01 0.64 -3.52
C TYR A 105 6.63 1.88 -4.32
N LEU A 106 5.43 1.81 -4.90
CA LEU A 106 4.72 2.93 -5.48
C LEU A 106 3.83 3.55 -4.41
N ILE A 107 3.83 4.87 -4.30
CA ILE A 107 2.73 5.63 -3.68
C ILE A 107 1.92 6.25 -4.79
N ALA A 108 0.71 5.72 -5.00
CA ALA A 108 -0.29 6.33 -5.84
C ALA A 108 -1.19 7.26 -5.03
N LYS A 109 -1.55 8.40 -5.62
CA LYS A 109 -2.42 9.43 -5.10
C LYS A 109 -3.62 9.56 -6.02
N LEU A 110 -4.80 9.19 -5.53
CA LEU A 110 -6.08 9.45 -6.16
C LEU A 110 -6.64 10.75 -5.58
N SER A 111 -6.86 11.78 -6.39
CA SER A 111 -7.35 13.08 -5.90
C SER A 111 -8.24 13.80 -6.89
N TRP A 112 -9.10 14.68 -6.39
CA TRP A 112 -9.89 15.58 -7.24
C TRP A 112 -9.07 16.82 -7.64
N GLN A 113 -8.96 17.07 -8.94
CA GLN A 113 -8.33 18.27 -9.50
C GLN A 113 -9.22 18.83 -10.61
N ASN A 114 -9.60 20.11 -10.50
CA ASN A 114 -10.49 20.76 -11.47
C ASN A 114 -11.77 19.95 -11.77
N ASN A 115 -12.39 19.38 -10.73
CA ASN A 115 -13.56 18.48 -10.82
C ASN A 115 -13.33 17.14 -11.53
N LEU A 116 -12.09 16.79 -11.85
CA LEU A 116 -11.71 15.52 -12.45
C LEU A 116 -10.97 14.67 -11.42
N LEU A 117 -11.27 13.37 -11.39
CA LEU A 117 -10.59 12.44 -10.52
C LEU A 117 -9.30 11.98 -11.20
N GLN A 118 -8.16 12.24 -10.58
CA GLN A 118 -6.86 11.98 -11.18
C GLN A 118 -6.07 11.00 -10.30
N LEU A 119 -5.49 9.99 -10.94
CA LEU A 119 -4.50 9.11 -10.33
C LEU A 119 -3.09 9.59 -10.70
N GLN A 120 -2.28 9.85 -9.69
CA GLN A 120 -0.86 10.17 -9.81
C GLN A 120 -0.05 9.09 -9.11
N ALA A 121 1.17 8.81 -9.56
CA ALA A 121 1.99 7.71 -9.08
C ALA A 121 3.44 8.16 -8.93
N THR A 122 3.99 8.03 -7.72
CA THR A 122 5.39 8.35 -7.39
C THR A 122 6.07 7.13 -6.79
N PHE A 123 7.30 6.83 -7.22
CA PHE A 123 8.06 5.68 -6.74
C PHE A 123 9.03 6.06 -5.63
N PHE A 124 9.24 5.14 -4.68
CA PHE A 124 10.10 5.32 -3.52
C PHE A 124 10.97 4.08 -3.28
N TYR A 125 12.16 4.32 -2.72
CA TYR A 125 13.04 3.27 -2.19
C TYR A 125 12.91 3.19 -0.66
N SER A 126 13.22 2.01 -0.11
CA SER A 126 12.90 1.48 1.22
C SER A 126 13.38 2.25 2.46
N SER A 127 13.78 3.52 2.40
CA SER A 127 14.12 4.30 3.61
C SER A 127 14.28 5.82 3.44
N GLN A 128 14.04 6.42 2.28
CA GLN A 128 14.33 7.85 2.07
C GLN A 128 13.19 8.64 1.41
N VAL A 129 13.21 9.95 1.71
CA VAL A 129 12.52 11.07 1.04
C VAL A 129 12.41 10.80 -0.47
N PRO A 130 11.30 11.17 -1.14
CA PRO A 130 11.10 10.91 -2.56
C PRO A 130 12.36 11.28 -3.34
N ILE A 131 12.88 10.33 -4.14
CA ILE A 131 14.16 10.47 -4.88
C ILE A 131 14.16 11.76 -5.70
N ASN A 132 12.98 12.18 -6.16
CA ASN A 132 12.68 13.56 -6.51
C ASN A 132 11.14 13.73 -6.58
N PRO A 133 10.53 14.66 -5.83
CA PRO A 133 9.07 14.86 -5.82
C PRO A 133 8.49 15.28 -7.17
N ASP A 134 9.33 15.75 -8.10
CA ASP A 134 8.94 16.20 -9.44
C ASP A 134 8.77 15.05 -10.43
N TYR A 135 9.15 13.81 -10.07
CA TYR A 135 8.95 12.64 -10.92
C TYR A 135 7.72 11.86 -10.50
N PHE A 136 6.61 12.14 -11.17
CA PHE A 136 5.41 11.35 -11.03
C PHE A 136 4.79 11.03 -12.38
N TRP A 137 4.12 9.90 -12.41
CA TRP A 137 3.24 9.48 -13.48
C TRP A 137 1.86 10.05 -13.23
N SER A 138 1.22 10.57 -14.27
CA SER A 138 -0.14 11.07 -14.16
C SER A 138 -1.00 10.43 -15.24
N PHE A 139 -2.08 9.79 -14.81
CA PHE A 139 -3.06 9.26 -15.75
C PHE A 139 -4.02 10.35 -16.20
N GLU A 140 -4.62 10.15 -17.37
CA GLU A 140 -5.85 10.86 -17.73
C GLU A 140 -6.92 10.67 -16.63
N PRO A 141 -7.91 11.59 -16.55
CA PRO A 141 -8.98 11.47 -15.58
C PRO A 141 -9.58 10.06 -15.53
N VAL A 142 -9.55 9.47 -14.34
CA VAL A 142 -10.13 8.16 -14.07
C VAL A 142 -11.58 8.33 -13.60
N GLN A 143 -12.39 7.33 -13.83
CA GLN A 143 -13.76 7.25 -13.33
C GLN A 143 -13.89 6.13 -12.31
N ARG A 144 -15.02 6.10 -11.59
CA ARG A 144 -15.39 4.95 -10.76
C ARG A 144 -15.46 3.68 -11.60
N GLY A 145 -15.16 2.54 -11.00
CA GLY A 145 -15.26 1.24 -11.64
C GLY A 145 -14.00 0.39 -11.53
N THR A 146 -13.97 -0.67 -12.33
CA THR A 146 -12.91 -1.69 -12.31
C THR A 146 -11.86 -1.41 -13.37
N TYR A 147 -10.62 -1.48 -12.92
CA TYR A 147 -9.40 -1.39 -13.71
C TYR A 147 -8.54 -2.62 -13.42
N GLN A 148 -7.57 -2.87 -14.30
CA GLN A 148 -6.43 -3.70 -13.97
C GLN A 148 -5.18 -2.80 -13.95
N LEU A 149 -4.30 -3.05 -12.99
CA LEU A 149 -3.04 -2.34 -12.82
C LEU A 149 -1.89 -3.32 -13.05
N ARG A 150 -0.87 -2.89 -13.78
CA ARG A 150 0.42 -3.57 -13.83
C ARG A 150 1.55 -2.55 -13.89
N PHE A 151 2.77 -3.05 -13.83
CA PHE A 151 3.97 -2.27 -14.07
C PHE A 151 4.74 -2.85 -15.24
N THR A 152 5.26 -1.96 -16.07
CA THR A 152 6.11 -2.28 -17.20
C THR A 152 7.46 -1.61 -16.96
N TYR A 153 8.52 -2.40 -16.96
CA TYR A 153 9.88 -1.92 -16.81
C TYR A 153 10.60 -2.01 -18.16
N LEU A 154 11.02 -0.84 -18.63
CA LEU A 154 11.86 -0.72 -19.81
C LEU A 154 13.31 -0.72 -19.35
N SER A 155 14.02 -1.81 -19.61
CA SER A 155 15.44 -1.87 -19.28
C SER A 155 16.22 -0.78 -20.04
N PRO A 156 17.12 -0.05 -19.37
CA PRO A 156 17.85 1.03 -20.00
C PRO A 156 18.76 0.48 -21.10
N GLN A 157 18.92 1.24 -22.19
CA GLN A 157 19.91 0.97 -23.22
C GLN A 157 21.09 1.93 -23.03
N GLY A 158 22.32 1.40 -22.99
CA GLY A 158 23.53 2.21 -22.92
C GLY A 158 24.28 2.13 -21.58
N GLU A 159 24.99 3.20 -21.24
CA GLU A 159 25.77 3.31 -20.00
C GLU A 159 24.84 3.46 -18.80
N PHE A 160 24.97 2.53 -17.85
CA PHE A 160 24.24 2.56 -16.58
C PHE A 160 25.21 2.75 -15.42
N LEU A 161 25.01 3.82 -14.66
CA LEU A 161 25.76 4.10 -13.43
C LEU A 161 24.91 3.70 -12.24
N PHE A 162 25.44 2.84 -11.38
CA PHE A 162 24.79 2.55 -10.11
C PHE A 162 25.76 2.63 -8.95
N PHE A 163 25.20 3.03 -7.81
CA PHE A 163 25.91 3.00 -6.55
C PHE A 163 25.84 1.59 -5.98
N ASP A 164 27.00 0.93 -5.88
CA ASP A 164 27.12 -0.32 -5.14
C ASP A 164 27.33 0.02 -3.66
N ALA A 165 26.30 -0.19 -2.84
CA ALA A 165 26.37 0.08 -1.42
C ALA A 165 27.38 -0.81 -0.66
N HIS A 166 27.73 -1.99 -1.20
CA HIS A 166 28.72 -2.87 -0.62
C HIS A 166 30.15 -2.40 -0.88
N LEU A 167 30.41 -1.90 -2.09
CA LEU A 167 31.73 -1.43 -2.50
C LEU A 167 31.95 0.05 -2.22
N VAL A 168 30.87 0.82 -1.96
CA VAL A 168 30.91 2.28 -1.82
C VAL A 168 31.49 2.95 -3.08
N GLU A 169 31.29 2.32 -4.23
CA GLU A 169 31.80 2.76 -5.53
C GLU A 169 30.67 2.88 -6.55
N ILE A 170 30.83 3.79 -7.51
CA ILE A 170 29.96 3.89 -8.68
C ILE A 170 30.50 2.91 -9.70
N SER A 171 29.71 1.89 -10.03
CA SER A 171 30.03 0.94 -11.09
C SER A 171 29.32 1.36 -12.37
N GLU A 172 30.05 1.28 -13.48
CA GLU A 172 29.51 1.48 -14.82
C GLU A 172 29.32 0.12 -15.49
N VAL A 173 28.09 -0.15 -15.93
CA VAL A 173 27.76 -1.36 -16.68
C VAL A 173 27.10 -0.96 -17.98
N GLN A 174 27.58 -1.56 -19.07
CA GLN A 174 26.90 -1.46 -20.35
C GLN A 174 25.64 -2.34 -20.28
N ALA A 175 24.48 -1.72 -20.19
CA ALA A 175 23.23 -2.45 -20.27
C ALA A 175 23.01 -2.89 -21.73
N SER A 176 23.14 -4.20 -21.98
CA SER A 176 22.76 -4.78 -23.26
C SER A 176 21.24 -4.78 -23.40
N VAL A 177 20.74 -4.58 -24.62
CA VAL A 177 19.31 -4.57 -24.97
C VAL A 177 18.63 -5.74 -24.28
N THR A 178 17.75 -5.41 -23.34
CA THR A 178 16.99 -6.38 -22.58
C THR A 178 15.51 -6.20 -22.87
N SER A 179 14.83 -7.33 -22.85
CA SER A 179 13.40 -7.51 -23.02
C SER A 179 12.56 -6.61 -22.11
N LEU A 180 11.35 -6.28 -22.58
CA LEU A 180 10.30 -5.71 -21.76
C LEU A 180 9.99 -6.63 -20.56
N LEU A 181 10.08 -6.11 -19.34
CA LEU A 181 9.62 -6.82 -18.15
C LEU A 181 8.27 -6.26 -17.73
N THR A 182 7.33 -7.12 -17.37
CA THR A 182 6.00 -6.70 -16.92
C THR A 182 5.59 -7.47 -15.69
N THR A 183 4.93 -6.82 -14.74
CA THR A 183 4.19 -7.55 -13.71
C THR A 183 2.90 -8.13 -14.30
N PRO A 184 2.30 -9.13 -13.65
CA PRO A 184 0.91 -9.49 -13.90
C PRO A 184 -0.03 -8.31 -13.66
N TRP A 185 -1.23 -8.45 -14.19
CA TRP A 185 -2.35 -7.58 -13.89
C TRP A 185 -2.95 -7.92 -12.52
N VAL A 186 -3.12 -6.90 -11.67
CA VAL A 186 -3.96 -6.96 -10.46
C VAL A 186 -5.20 -6.10 -10.65
N ASN A 187 -6.33 -6.49 -10.08
CA ASN A 187 -7.57 -5.73 -10.21
C ASN A 187 -7.55 -4.54 -9.24
N LEU A 188 -7.87 -3.36 -9.74
CA LEU A 188 -8.05 -2.13 -8.97
C LEU A 188 -9.49 -1.65 -9.15
N GLN A 189 -10.26 -1.58 -8.07
CA GLN A 189 -11.61 -1.01 -8.10
C GLN A 189 -11.65 0.33 -7.39
N LEU A 190 -12.18 1.34 -8.08
CA LEU A 190 -12.46 2.66 -7.54
C LEU A 190 -13.93 2.71 -7.14
N VAL A 191 -14.19 2.70 -5.84
CA VAL A 191 -15.55 2.57 -5.27
C VAL A 191 -15.98 3.82 -4.53
N GLU A 192 -17.28 4.05 -4.41
CA GLU A 192 -17.80 5.11 -3.54
C GLU A 192 -17.93 4.62 -2.10
N PRO A 193 -17.72 5.50 -1.11
CA PRO A 193 -18.14 5.23 0.26
C PRO A 193 -19.64 4.90 0.33
N VAL A 194 -20.00 4.02 1.27
CA VAL A 194 -21.38 3.54 1.47
C VAL A 194 -22.00 4.18 2.71
N GLY A 195 -23.27 4.59 2.55
CA GLY A 195 -24.09 5.13 3.62
C GLY A 195 -23.83 6.60 3.92
N THR A 196 -24.54 7.14 4.93
CA THR A 196 -24.43 8.55 5.34
C THR A 196 -23.17 8.85 6.12
N ASN A 197 -22.57 7.83 6.75
CA ASN A 197 -21.45 8.00 7.65
C ASN A 197 -20.08 7.96 6.95
N ASN A 198 -20.03 7.83 5.61
CA ASN A 198 -18.82 7.91 4.78
C ASN A 198 -17.60 7.09 5.24
N ASN A 199 -17.71 6.21 6.24
CA ASN A 199 -16.60 5.47 6.88
C ASN A 199 -16.47 4.03 6.36
N ALA A 200 -17.33 3.65 5.41
CA ALA A 200 -17.42 2.29 4.90
C ALA A 200 -17.34 2.24 3.37
N VAL A 201 -16.87 1.12 2.85
CA VAL A 201 -16.97 0.72 1.44
C VAL A 201 -17.57 -0.66 1.35
N GLU A 202 -18.26 -0.96 0.26
CA GLU A 202 -18.81 -2.29 -0.02
C GLU A 202 -18.33 -2.77 -1.37
N VAL A 203 -17.84 -4.01 -1.40
CA VAL A 203 -17.37 -4.68 -2.61
C VAL A 203 -17.94 -6.09 -2.63
N ASP A 204 -18.59 -6.46 -3.73
CA ASP A 204 -19.15 -7.79 -3.94
C ASP A 204 -20.03 -8.29 -2.77
N GLY A 205 -20.78 -7.40 -2.13
CA GLY A 205 -21.61 -7.74 -0.98
C GLY A 205 -20.83 -7.94 0.32
N ILE A 206 -19.60 -7.43 0.46
CA ILE A 206 -18.85 -7.40 1.72
C ILE A 206 -18.54 -5.94 2.06
N ARG A 207 -19.00 -5.49 3.22
CA ARG A 207 -18.81 -4.12 3.69
C ARG A 207 -17.65 -4.06 4.67
N PHE A 208 -16.73 -3.12 4.46
CA PHE A 208 -15.59 -2.82 5.31
C PHE A 208 -15.75 -1.41 5.87
N GLU A 209 -15.70 -1.26 7.19
CA GLU A 209 -15.95 0.00 7.90
C GLU A 209 -14.84 0.28 8.91
N THR A 210 -14.23 1.46 8.87
CA THR A 210 -13.36 1.90 9.99
C THR A 210 -14.24 2.26 11.18
N VAL A 211 -14.01 1.59 12.30
CA VAL A 211 -14.67 1.81 13.57
C VAL A 211 -13.70 2.51 14.51
N MET A 212 -14.08 3.72 14.93
CA MET A 212 -13.35 4.52 15.90
C MET A 212 -14.35 5.04 16.94
N PRO A 213 -14.49 4.37 18.10
CA PRO A 213 -15.50 4.73 19.09
C PRO A 213 -15.34 6.14 19.65
N ASP A 214 -14.09 6.60 19.82
CA ASP A 214 -13.76 7.91 20.40
C ASP A 214 -12.99 8.78 19.40
N GLY A 215 -13.64 9.83 18.90
CA GLY A 215 -13.04 10.80 17.98
C GLY A 215 -12.25 11.91 18.65
N ILE A 216 -12.22 12.01 20.00
CA ILE A 216 -11.47 13.03 20.73
C ILE A 216 -10.53 12.35 21.72
N TRP A 217 -9.23 12.56 21.51
CA TRP A 217 -8.17 11.94 22.28
C TRP A 217 -7.56 12.99 23.20
N ASN A 218 -8.03 12.99 24.45
CA ASN A 218 -7.51 13.89 25.47
C ASN A 218 -6.24 13.33 26.09
N ILE A 219 -5.17 14.11 25.98
CA ILE A 219 -3.84 13.72 26.37
C ILE A 219 -3.43 14.31 27.75
N SER A 220 -4.39 14.81 28.53
CA SER A 220 -4.12 15.43 29.83
C SER A 220 -3.47 14.50 30.87
N CYS A 221 -3.40 13.20 30.62
CA CYS A 221 -2.88 12.21 31.56
C CYS A 221 -1.36 11.98 31.49
N PHE A 222 -0.61 12.64 30.60
CA PHE A 222 0.85 12.43 30.53
C PHE A 222 1.64 12.81 31.78
N ASN A 223 1.06 13.62 32.67
CA ASN A 223 1.71 13.98 33.92
C ASN A 223 1.58 12.90 35.00
N LEU A 224 0.79 11.83 34.75
CA LEU A 224 0.70 10.69 35.64
C LEU A 224 1.68 9.60 35.15
N PRO A 225 2.68 9.20 35.97
CA PRO A 225 3.55 8.09 35.59
C PRO A 225 2.69 6.83 35.37
N ASN A 226 2.91 6.17 34.22
CA ASN A 226 2.32 4.88 33.83
C ASN A 226 0.85 4.86 33.36
N VAL A 227 0.22 6.00 33.03
CA VAL A 227 -1.12 5.99 32.41
C VAL A 227 -1.02 6.26 30.91
N SER A 228 -0.85 5.19 30.12
CA SER A 228 -1.10 5.25 28.67
C SER A 228 -2.61 5.09 28.43
N LEU A 229 -3.26 6.14 27.94
CA LEU A 229 -4.65 6.07 27.50
C LEU A 229 -4.70 5.38 26.14
N SER A 230 -4.68 4.05 26.16
CA SER A 230 -4.92 3.24 24.97
C SER A 230 -6.40 3.35 24.56
N ARG A 231 -6.62 3.56 23.27
CA ARG A 231 -7.91 3.64 22.60
C ARG A 231 -7.99 2.54 21.56
N GLN A 232 -9.18 2.01 21.32
CA GLN A 232 -9.39 1.03 20.27
C GLN A 232 -9.73 1.72 18.95
N ILE A 233 -9.07 1.29 17.88
CA ILE A 233 -9.47 1.54 16.50
C ILE A 233 -9.60 0.18 15.82
N GLY A 234 -10.56 0.01 14.92
CA GLY A 234 -10.79 -1.29 14.32
C GLY A 234 -11.44 -1.24 12.96
N ILE A 235 -11.49 -2.38 12.30
CA ILE A 235 -12.29 -2.56 11.08
C ILE A 235 -13.42 -3.51 11.37
N ARG A 236 -14.65 -3.11 11.02
CA ARG A 236 -15.81 -3.98 10.99
C ARG A 236 -16.00 -4.49 9.57
N ILE A 237 -16.12 -5.80 9.44
CA ILE A 237 -16.36 -6.47 8.17
C ILE A 237 -17.72 -7.15 8.28
N THR A 238 -18.66 -6.79 7.40
CA THR A 238 -20.01 -7.37 7.32
C THR A 238 -20.13 -8.16 6.03
N ASN A 239 -20.45 -9.45 6.11
CA ASN A 239 -20.66 -10.28 4.94
C ASN A 239 -22.15 -10.26 4.53
N ASN A 240 -22.50 -9.55 3.46
CA ASN A 240 -23.86 -9.56 2.90
C ASN A 240 -24.05 -10.60 1.78
N LYS A 241 -23.01 -11.36 1.41
CA LYS A 241 -23.11 -12.44 0.41
C LYS A 241 -24.01 -13.57 0.92
N SER A 242 -24.53 -14.38 0.00
CA SER A 242 -25.25 -15.60 0.34
C SER A 242 -24.35 -16.74 0.82
N ILE A 243 -23.04 -16.64 0.59
CA ILE A 243 -22.03 -17.63 0.99
C ILE A 243 -21.25 -17.11 2.19
N GLN A 244 -20.79 -18.04 3.03
CA GLN A 244 -19.86 -17.74 4.11
C GLN A 244 -18.51 -17.30 3.53
N GLU A 245 -17.83 -16.40 4.25
CA GLU A 245 -16.48 -15.94 3.93
C GLU A 245 -15.64 -15.94 5.21
N ASN A 246 -14.36 -16.29 5.10
CA ASN A 246 -13.41 -16.27 6.19
C ASN A 246 -12.49 -15.04 6.12
N PHE A 247 -12.28 -14.41 7.29
CA PHE A 247 -11.40 -13.25 7.44
C PHE A 247 -10.36 -13.48 8.52
N CYS A 248 -9.11 -13.09 8.25
CA CYS A 248 -8.00 -13.19 9.21
C CYS A 248 -7.80 -11.85 9.94
N SER A 249 -7.64 -11.89 11.27
CA SER A 249 -7.31 -10.72 12.09
C SER A 249 -5.80 -10.45 12.16
N LYS A 250 -4.98 -11.49 12.04
CA LYS A 250 -3.52 -11.41 12.19
C LYS A 250 -2.84 -10.80 10.97
N THR A 251 -1.97 -9.81 11.21
CA THR A 251 -1.15 -9.08 10.22
C THR A 251 -1.92 -8.47 9.03
N THR A 252 -3.23 -8.29 9.14
CA THR A 252 -4.09 -7.79 8.04
C THR A 252 -4.45 -6.32 8.14
N LEU A 253 -4.40 -5.70 9.32
CA LEU A 253 -4.77 -4.29 9.48
C LEU A 253 -3.56 -3.39 9.29
N ILE A 254 -3.68 -2.34 8.47
CA ILE A 254 -2.63 -1.35 8.27
C ILE A 254 -3.24 0.05 8.47
N PRO A 255 -2.87 0.78 9.54
CA PRO A 255 -3.32 2.14 9.74
C PRO A 255 -2.59 3.11 8.80
N THR A 256 -3.31 4.13 8.33
CA THR A 256 -2.69 5.28 7.66
C THR A 256 -3.25 6.58 8.22
N LEU A 257 -2.39 7.58 8.37
CA LEU A 257 -2.71 8.85 9.02
C LEU A 257 -2.53 10.02 8.04
N ILE A 258 -3.46 10.96 8.04
CA ILE A 258 -3.35 12.28 7.40
C ILE A 258 -3.42 13.33 8.50
N GLY A 259 -2.49 14.28 8.49
CA GLY A 259 -2.52 15.47 9.36
C GLY A 259 -2.66 16.76 8.54
N ALA A 260 -2.56 17.91 9.21
CA ALA A 260 -2.70 19.23 8.58
C ALA A 260 -1.70 19.49 7.43
N GLY A 261 -0.53 18.83 7.43
CA GLY A 261 0.49 18.94 6.38
C GLY A 261 0.30 17.98 5.20
N GLY A 262 -0.81 17.23 5.15
CA GLY A 262 -1.02 16.15 4.19
C GLY A 262 -0.78 14.78 4.80
N LEU A 263 -0.52 13.78 3.95
CA LEU A 263 -0.37 12.40 4.38
C LEU A 263 0.87 12.21 5.25
N ILE A 264 0.64 11.74 6.48
CA ILE A 264 1.70 11.32 7.40
C ILE A 264 1.78 9.81 7.27
N LEU A 265 2.56 9.37 6.30
CA LEU A 265 2.92 7.96 6.24
C LEU A 265 3.80 7.66 7.45
N GLY A 266 3.56 6.54 8.15
CA GLY A 266 4.42 6.04 9.22
C GLY A 266 5.78 5.56 8.70
N GLN A 267 6.35 6.23 7.71
CA GLN A 267 7.27 5.69 6.70
C GLN A 267 8.75 5.97 6.92
N ASN A 268 9.15 6.58 8.03
CA ASN A 268 10.52 6.42 8.45
C ASN A 268 10.64 5.07 9.17
N LEU A 269 10.92 4.03 8.37
CA LEU A 269 11.42 2.72 8.77
C LEU A 269 10.35 1.70 9.20
N GLY A 270 9.86 0.90 8.24
CA GLY A 270 9.59 -0.51 8.52
C GLY A 270 8.62 -0.82 9.66
N GLY A 271 7.58 0.00 9.89
CA GLY A 271 6.45 -0.33 10.76
C GLY A 271 5.60 -1.51 10.26
N GLY A 272 6.16 -2.37 9.41
CA GLY A 272 5.73 -3.75 9.34
C GLY A 272 6.10 -4.44 10.65
N SER A 273 5.28 -5.37 11.07
CA SER A 273 5.52 -6.19 12.26
C SER A 273 7.00 -6.61 12.33
N HIS A 274 7.78 -6.17 13.34
CA HIS A 274 9.16 -6.61 13.56
C HIS A 274 9.29 -8.14 13.80
N GLY A 275 8.18 -8.86 13.78
CA GLY A 275 8.12 -10.29 13.52
C GLY A 275 6.80 -10.61 12.83
N TRP A 276 6.86 -11.17 11.62
CA TRP A 276 5.68 -11.79 11.03
C TRP A 276 5.33 -13.01 11.87
N VAL A 277 4.21 -12.91 12.60
CA VAL A 277 3.62 -14.09 13.23
C VAL A 277 2.72 -14.71 12.19
N SER A 278 3.04 -15.94 11.79
CA SER A 278 2.14 -16.73 10.96
C SER A 278 0.81 -16.89 11.71
N PRO A 279 -0.33 -16.59 11.08
CA PRO A 279 -1.62 -16.78 11.71
C PRO A 279 -1.84 -18.24 12.09
N THR A 280 -2.61 -18.47 13.15
CA THR A 280 -3.14 -19.79 13.51
C THR A 280 -4.61 -19.90 13.12
N GLU A 281 -5.18 -21.10 13.14
CA GLU A 281 -6.60 -21.33 12.83
C GLU A 281 -7.55 -20.41 13.62
N SER A 282 -7.24 -20.14 14.89
CA SER A 282 -8.00 -19.23 15.76
C SER A 282 -8.00 -17.76 15.32
N ASP A 283 -7.12 -17.36 14.41
CA ASP A 283 -7.07 -15.99 13.88
C ASP A 283 -8.06 -15.78 12.71
N PHE A 284 -8.68 -16.86 12.23
CA PHE A 284 -9.65 -16.85 11.15
C PHE A 284 -11.08 -16.85 11.69
N TYR A 285 -11.92 -15.99 11.12
CA TYR A 285 -13.30 -15.80 11.53
C TYR A 285 -14.22 -15.99 10.33
N ALA A 286 -15.06 -17.02 10.42
CA ALA A 286 -16.15 -17.24 9.48
C ALA A 286 -17.26 -16.22 9.73
N CYS A 287 -17.74 -15.58 8.67
CA CYS A 287 -18.89 -14.68 8.71
C CYS A 287 -19.95 -15.19 7.74
N CYS A 288 -21.13 -15.55 8.26
CA CYS A 288 -22.30 -15.88 7.45
C CYS A 288 -22.99 -14.62 6.93
N ARG A 289 -24.01 -14.81 6.09
CA ARG A 289 -24.83 -13.72 5.55
C ARG A 289 -25.44 -12.85 6.66
N GLY A 290 -25.18 -11.55 6.59
CA GLY A 290 -25.64 -10.54 7.53
C GLY A 290 -24.82 -10.45 8.82
N GLU A 291 -23.89 -11.37 9.04
CA GLU A 291 -23.00 -11.34 10.21
C GLU A 291 -21.87 -10.34 10.01
N SER A 292 -21.30 -9.90 11.14
CA SER A 292 -20.14 -9.01 11.14
C SER A 292 -19.09 -9.48 12.14
N VAL A 293 -17.83 -9.35 11.74
CA VAL A 293 -16.68 -9.44 12.64
C VAL A 293 -16.05 -8.07 12.79
N THR A 294 -15.50 -7.76 13.96
CA THR A 294 -14.74 -6.52 14.17
C THR A 294 -13.36 -6.85 14.72
N PHE A 295 -12.33 -6.41 14.01
CA PHE A 295 -10.94 -6.54 14.43
C PHE A 295 -10.47 -5.21 15.02
N PHE A 296 -10.24 -5.19 16.32
CA PHE A 296 -9.69 -4.03 17.03
C PHE A 296 -8.18 -4.15 17.20
N VAL A 297 -7.52 -3.01 17.08
CA VAL A 297 -6.15 -2.79 17.54
C VAL A 297 -6.15 -1.65 18.55
N ASN A 298 -5.20 -1.72 19.46
CA ASN A 298 -4.96 -0.67 20.43
C ASN A 298 -4.12 0.42 19.79
N ALA A 299 -4.39 1.66 20.17
CA ALA A 299 -3.63 2.80 19.73
C ALA A 299 -3.50 3.80 20.88
N HIS A 300 -2.32 4.37 21.06
CA HIS A 300 -2.07 5.35 22.09
C HIS A 300 -1.14 6.43 21.58
N VAL A 301 -1.23 7.61 22.21
CA VAL A 301 -0.33 8.71 21.91
C VAL A 301 0.69 8.81 23.04
N GLU A 302 1.94 9.07 22.69
CA GLU A 302 3.04 9.30 23.61
C GLU A 302 3.64 10.69 23.36
N LYS A 303 4.07 11.37 24.44
CA LYS A 303 4.82 12.63 24.34
C LYS A 303 6.30 12.34 24.25
N ARG A 304 6.96 12.93 23.26
CA ARG A 304 8.41 12.89 23.09
C ARG A 304 9.08 13.99 23.90
N THR A 305 10.37 13.84 24.13
CA THR A 305 11.22 14.82 24.84
C THR A 305 11.30 16.17 24.12
N ASP A 306 11.10 16.19 22.80
CA ASP A 306 11.05 17.41 21.97
C ASP A 306 9.68 18.12 22.01
N GLY A 307 8.73 17.61 22.81
CA GLY A 307 7.38 18.16 22.94
C GLY A 307 6.42 17.75 21.81
N LEU A 308 6.89 17.02 20.79
CA LEU A 308 6.04 16.44 19.76
C LEU A 308 5.37 15.17 20.29
N LEU A 309 4.34 14.74 19.58
CA LEU A 309 3.56 13.56 19.89
C LEU A 309 3.91 12.43 18.92
N ASN A 310 3.82 11.19 19.41
CA ASN A 310 3.91 9.98 18.62
C ASN A 310 2.61 9.19 18.76
N LEU A 311 1.94 8.86 17.66
CA LEU A 311 0.83 7.90 17.68
C LEU A 311 1.38 6.51 17.42
N ILE A 312 1.20 5.61 18.38
CA ILE A 312 1.52 4.20 18.25
C ILE A 312 0.22 3.43 18.04
N VAL A 313 0.19 2.55 17.05
CA VAL A 313 -0.91 1.62 16.81
C VAL A 313 -0.34 0.22 16.88
N ASP A 314 -0.84 -0.59 17.79
CA ASP A 314 -0.40 -1.97 17.97
C ASP A 314 -0.75 -2.80 16.73
N GLY A 315 0.22 -3.54 16.24
CA GLY A 315 -0.02 -4.59 15.25
C GLY A 315 -0.83 -5.71 15.83
N THR A 316 -1.59 -6.40 14.99
CA THR A 316 -2.16 -7.69 15.39
C THR A 316 -1.09 -8.78 15.50
N GLY A 317 0.17 -8.49 15.13
CA GLY A 317 1.38 -9.33 15.28
C GLY A 317 2.31 -8.93 16.44
N TYR A 318 3.62 -8.93 16.21
CA TYR A 318 4.65 -8.51 17.20
C TYR A 318 5.18 -7.09 16.98
N GLY A 319 4.73 -6.36 15.96
CA GLY A 319 5.12 -4.97 15.78
C GLY A 319 3.97 -3.99 15.96
N TYR A 320 4.24 -2.76 15.58
CA TYR A 320 3.37 -1.62 15.73
C TYR A 320 3.66 -0.62 14.60
N TRP A 321 2.71 0.27 14.35
CA TRP A 321 2.91 1.44 13.50
C TRP A 321 3.18 2.65 14.38
N SER A 322 4.10 3.51 13.95
CA SER A 322 4.53 4.69 14.70
C SER A 322 4.45 5.92 13.80
N PHE A 323 3.62 6.88 14.17
CA PHE A 323 3.44 8.14 13.46
C PHE A 323 4.03 9.27 14.31
N ASN A 324 5.22 9.69 13.93
CA ASN A 324 6.02 10.66 14.67
C ASN A 324 5.70 12.11 14.28
N GLY A 325 6.05 13.03 15.18
CA GLY A 325 6.05 14.47 14.88
C GLY A 325 4.65 15.10 14.90
N LEU A 326 3.70 14.45 15.56
CA LEU A 326 2.33 14.94 15.68
C LEU A 326 2.27 16.12 16.66
N LYS A 327 1.28 16.99 16.46
CA LYS A 327 0.89 18.10 17.35
C LYS A 327 -0.58 17.95 17.74
N SER A 328 -1.07 18.75 18.68
CA SER A 328 -2.51 18.89 18.88
C SER A 328 -3.18 19.38 17.60
N GLY A 329 -4.34 18.82 17.26
CA GLY A 329 -5.04 19.16 16.02
C GLY A 329 -6.02 18.10 15.56
N ILE A 330 -6.60 18.33 14.39
CA ILE A 330 -7.48 17.38 13.70
C ILE A 330 -6.65 16.53 12.75
N TYR A 331 -6.85 15.23 12.83
CA TYR A 331 -6.23 14.22 12.00
C TYR A 331 -7.30 13.34 11.38
N GLN A 332 -6.88 12.58 10.38
CA GLN A 332 -7.69 11.60 9.70
C GLN A 332 -6.97 10.26 9.72
N ILE A 333 -7.67 9.22 10.14
CA ILE A 333 -7.15 7.85 10.15
C ILE A 333 -8.07 6.95 9.33
N ARG A 334 -7.48 5.96 8.68
CA ARG A 334 -8.22 4.83 8.12
C ARG A 334 -7.44 3.56 8.41
N LEU A 335 -8.16 2.45 8.39
CA LEU A 335 -7.56 1.12 8.37
C LEU A 335 -7.69 0.51 6.97
N ILE A 336 -6.61 -0.11 6.53
CA ILE A 336 -6.59 -0.96 5.36
C ILE A 336 -6.70 -2.40 5.86
N TYR A 337 -7.62 -3.16 5.29
CA TYR A 337 -7.64 -4.61 5.45
C TYR A 337 -6.91 -5.25 4.27
N ARG A 338 -5.82 -5.95 4.51
CA ARG A 338 -5.04 -6.66 3.50
C ARG A 338 -5.03 -8.14 3.83
N SER A 339 -5.66 -8.95 2.98
CA SER A 339 -5.63 -10.40 3.10
C SER A 339 -4.20 -10.91 2.94
N LEU A 340 -3.92 -12.08 3.52
CA LEU A 340 -2.64 -12.76 3.34
C LEU A 340 -2.51 -13.22 1.88
N THR A 341 -1.31 -13.06 1.31
CA THR A 341 -0.99 -13.52 -0.06
C THR A 341 -0.14 -14.78 -0.06
N ASN A 342 0.34 -15.24 1.10
CA ASN A 342 1.16 -16.44 1.20
C ASN A 342 0.33 -17.70 0.91
N GLN A 343 0.69 -18.39 -0.18
CA GLN A 343 0.01 -19.61 -0.66
C GLN A 343 -0.13 -20.70 0.41
N PHE A 344 0.85 -20.84 1.31
CA PHE A 344 0.77 -21.85 2.38
C PHE A 344 -0.46 -21.62 3.28
N MET A 345 -0.76 -20.36 3.59
CA MET A 345 -1.92 -20.00 4.41
C MET A 345 -3.23 -20.07 3.62
N LEU A 346 -3.18 -19.76 2.32
CA LEU A 346 -4.37 -19.82 1.44
C LEU A 346 -4.92 -21.24 1.28
N ASN A 347 -4.10 -22.27 1.49
CA ASN A 347 -4.54 -23.66 1.39
C ASN A 347 -5.29 -24.16 2.64
N LEU A 348 -5.35 -23.39 3.73
CA LEU A 348 -6.08 -23.77 4.94
C LEU A 348 -7.60 -23.60 4.79
N PHE A 349 -8.04 -22.62 4.00
CA PHE A 349 -9.46 -22.28 3.82
C PHE A 349 -9.73 -21.91 2.35
N GLU A 350 -10.58 -22.68 1.67
CA GLU A 350 -10.98 -22.38 0.28
C GLU A 350 -11.85 -21.12 0.18
N ASP A 351 -12.59 -20.79 1.24
CA ASP A 351 -13.53 -19.67 1.38
C ASP A 351 -12.89 -18.44 2.07
N PHE A 352 -11.57 -18.30 2.01
CA PHE A 352 -10.88 -17.12 2.51
C PHE A 352 -11.05 -15.94 1.57
N TRP A 353 -11.46 -14.79 2.10
CA TRP A 353 -11.57 -13.57 1.30
C TRP A 353 -10.18 -13.06 0.90
N LYS A 354 -9.99 -12.77 -0.39
CA LYS A 354 -8.71 -12.34 -0.97
C LYS A 354 -8.83 -10.94 -1.54
N GLY A 355 -8.06 -10.02 -0.99
CA GLY A 355 -8.01 -8.64 -1.46
C GLY A 355 -7.35 -7.68 -0.48
N MET A 356 -7.31 -6.42 -0.87
CA MET A 356 -6.85 -5.29 -0.06
C MET A 356 -7.91 -4.19 -0.16
N VAL A 357 -8.52 -3.83 0.96
CA VAL A 357 -9.55 -2.80 1.02
C VAL A 357 -9.06 -1.62 1.84
N HIS A 358 -8.98 -0.48 1.19
CA HIS A 358 -8.84 0.79 1.89
C HIS A 358 -10.22 1.25 2.35
N THR A 359 -10.38 1.50 3.64
CA THR A 359 -11.58 2.20 4.11
C THR A 359 -11.42 3.71 3.89
N PRO A 360 -12.52 4.48 3.88
CA PRO A 360 -12.45 5.93 3.92
C PRO A 360 -11.79 6.45 5.20
N PHE A 361 -11.31 7.70 5.15
CA PHE A 361 -10.74 8.37 6.31
C PHE A 361 -11.81 8.82 7.29
N VAL A 362 -11.55 8.59 8.58
CA VAL A 362 -12.34 9.04 9.71
C VAL A 362 -11.56 10.12 10.47
N GLU A 363 -12.22 11.23 10.79
CA GLU A 363 -11.61 12.32 11.55
C GLU A 363 -11.52 11.99 13.04
N PHE A 364 -10.41 12.39 13.65
CA PHE A 364 -10.25 12.42 15.10
C PHE A 364 -9.39 13.62 15.52
N CYS A 365 -9.55 14.05 16.76
CA CYS A 365 -8.87 15.20 17.31
C CYS A 365 -7.95 14.80 18.44
N ILE A 366 -6.71 15.27 18.39
CA ILE A 366 -5.74 15.16 19.47
C ILE A 366 -5.75 16.50 20.23
N VAL A 367 -6.12 16.47 21.51
CA VAL A 367 -6.18 17.66 22.36
C VAL A 367 -5.19 17.56 23.52
N GLN A 368 -4.42 18.63 23.70
CA GLN A 368 -3.61 18.86 24.91
C GLN A 368 -4.37 19.83 25.81
N PRO A 369 -4.36 19.63 27.15
CA PRO A 369 -4.93 20.59 28.09
C PRO A 369 -4.17 21.92 28.12
#